data_AF-A0A2N7D3E5-F1
#
_entry.id   AF-A0A2N7D3E5-F1
#
_cell.length_a   1.000
_cell.length_b   1.000
_cell.length_c   1.000
_cell.angle_alpha   90.00
_cell.angle_beta   90.00
_cell.angle_gamma   90.00
#
_symmetry.space_group_name_H-M   'P 1'
#
loop_
_entity.id
_entity.type
_entity.pdbx_description
1 polymer ?
#
loop_
_entity_poly.entity_id
_entity_poly.type
_entity_poly.pdbx_seq_one_letter_code
_entity_poly.pdbx_strand_id
1 'polypeptide(L)'
;MELDSDGYEFYGFSDPELRGMLIERIEFALATAKWSRVDLAKKSGLPKSSVYAKLNRELTSELTFSDLCAIAKALDVSLLQLLPTTEMERKAAGRPVAKGSTLKKLDDLLSRPEEEFELVYQLDLVIRNYMARQTNSDDG
;
A
#
# COMPACT_ATOMS: atom_id res chain seq x y z
N MET A 1 36.92 8.93 0.44
CA MET A 1 35.90 8.11 1.10
C MET A 1 34.96 7.68 0.01
N GLU A 2 35.23 6.52 -0.60
CA GLU A 2 34.30 5.90 -1.55
C GLU A 2 33.17 5.30 -0.73
N LEU A 3 31.95 5.74 -0.99
CA LEU A 3 30.76 5.14 -0.39
C LEU A 3 30.63 3.75 -1.02
N ASP A 4 30.90 2.72 -0.22
CA ASP A 4 30.73 1.32 -0.58
C ASP A 4 29.26 1.08 -0.96
N SER A 5 28.97 1.12 -2.25
CA SER A 5 27.60 1.13 -2.81
C SER A 5 27.02 -0.27 -2.97
N ASP A 6 27.82 -1.31 -2.70
CA ASP A 6 27.40 -2.72 -2.77
C ASP A 6 26.36 -3.07 -1.69
N GLY A 7 26.17 -2.19 -0.69
CA GLY A 7 25.06 -2.26 0.27
C GLY A 7 23.80 -1.50 -0.14
N TYR A 8 23.77 -0.84 -1.30
CA TYR A 8 22.60 -0.10 -1.76
C TYR A 8 21.59 -1.07 -2.39
N GLU A 9 20.40 -1.13 -1.80
CA GLU A 9 19.37 -2.14 -2.08
C GLU A 9 18.90 -2.24 -3.55
N PHE A 10 19.11 -1.19 -4.32
CA PHE A 10 18.75 -1.14 -5.74
C PHE A 10 19.96 -1.07 -6.68
N TYR A 11 21.16 -1.30 -6.16
CA TYR A 11 22.38 -1.37 -6.97
C TYR A 11 22.30 -2.55 -7.95
N GLY A 12 22.69 -2.31 -9.20
CA GLY A 12 22.64 -3.32 -10.28
C GLY A 12 21.26 -3.50 -10.95
N PHE A 13 20.19 -2.87 -10.44
CA PHE A 13 18.92 -2.83 -11.16
C PHE A 13 18.92 -1.74 -12.22
N SER A 14 18.40 -2.09 -13.39
CA SER A 14 18.16 -1.14 -14.49
C SER A 14 16.87 -0.34 -14.26
N ASP A 15 16.79 0.85 -14.86
CA ASP A 15 15.59 1.70 -14.77
C ASP A 15 14.28 0.98 -15.19
N PRO A 16 14.27 0.14 -16.25
CA PRO A 16 13.10 -0.67 -16.59
C PRO A 16 12.66 -1.64 -15.48
N GLU A 17 13.61 -2.23 -14.74
CA GLU A 17 13.30 -3.15 -13.64
C GLU A 17 12.70 -2.39 -12.45
N LEU A 18 13.30 -1.26 -12.06
CA LEU A 18 12.76 -0.41 -10.99
C LEU A 18 11.37 0.12 -11.34
N ARG A 19 11.17 0.54 -12.60
CA ARG A 19 9.86 0.93 -13.13
C ARG A 19 8.87 -0.23 -13.09
N GLY A 20 9.30 -1.45 -13.45
CA GLY A 20 8.50 -2.66 -13.37
C GLY A 20 7.99 -2.92 -11.95
N MET A 21 8.87 -2.84 -10.96
CA MET A 21 8.54 -3.00 -9.54
C MET A 21 7.56 -1.93 -9.05
N LEU A 22 7.75 -0.67 -9.47
CA LEU A 22 6.85 0.44 -9.15
C LEU A 22 5.44 0.19 -9.72
N ILE A 23 5.35 -0.24 -10.99
CA ILE A 23 4.07 -0.58 -11.63
C ILE A 23 3.40 -1.75 -10.90
N GLU A 24 4.16 -2.79 -10.52
CA GLU A 24 3.64 -3.92 -9.75
C GLU A 24 3.02 -3.51 -8.43
N ARG A 25 3.66 -2.58 -7.71
CA ARG A 25 3.11 -2.04 -6.46
C ARG A 25 1.80 -1.31 -6.67
N ILE A 26 1.71 -0.48 -7.71
CA ILE A 26 0.47 0.24 -8.04
C ILE A 26 -0.63 -0.75 -8.43
N GLU A 27 -0.34 -1.75 -9.26
CA GLU A 27 -1.32 -2.77 -9.67
C GLU A 27 -1.79 -3.62 -8.50
N PHE A 28 -0.90 -3.98 -7.58
CA PHE A 28 -1.26 -4.70 -6.37
C PHE A 28 -2.14 -3.86 -5.43
N ALA A 29 -1.87 -2.56 -5.32
CA ALA A 29 -2.71 -1.62 -4.59
C ALA A 29 -4.11 -1.50 -5.23
N LEU A 30 -4.19 -1.45 -6.56
CA LEU A 30 -5.46 -1.47 -7.31
C LEU A 30 -6.24 -2.75 -7.07
N ALA A 31 -5.58 -3.91 -7.12
CA ALA A 31 -6.19 -5.20 -6.85
C ALA A 31 -6.78 -5.26 -5.42
N THR A 32 -6.02 -4.76 -4.43
CA THR A 32 -6.46 -4.68 -3.03
C THR A 32 -7.68 -3.76 -2.88
N ALA A 33 -7.70 -2.65 -3.61
CA ALA A 33 -8.83 -1.72 -3.65
C ALA A 33 -10.01 -2.19 -4.52
N LYS A 34 -9.85 -3.29 -5.28
CA LYS A 34 -10.77 -3.76 -6.33
C LYS A 34 -11.06 -2.70 -7.41
N TRP A 35 -10.03 -1.96 -7.82
CA TRP A 35 -10.13 -0.87 -8.79
C TRP A 35 -9.53 -1.26 -10.13
N SER A 36 -10.15 -0.78 -11.21
CA SER A 36 -9.54 -0.77 -12.54
C SER A 36 -8.61 0.44 -12.71
N ARG A 37 -7.80 0.44 -13.76
CA ARG A 37 -7.03 1.63 -14.19
C ARG A 37 -7.94 2.82 -14.54
N VAL A 38 -9.20 2.57 -14.92
CA VAL A 38 -10.20 3.62 -15.18
C VAL A 38 -10.62 4.29 -13.88
N ASP A 39 -10.85 3.49 -12.84
CA ASP A 39 -11.18 4.00 -11.50
C ASP A 39 -10.01 4.81 -10.93
N LEU A 40 -8.78 4.33 -11.13
CA LEU A 40 -7.58 5.07 -10.75
C LEU A 40 -7.53 6.43 -11.43
N ALA A 41 -7.65 6.50 -12.76
CA ALA A 41 -7.62 7.76 -13.50
C ALA A 41 -8.67 8.75 -12.99
N LYS A 42 -9.89 8.27 -12.74
CA LYS A 42 -10.98 9.09 -12.21
C LYS A 42 -10.67 9.64 -10.81
N LYS A 43 -10.13 8.81 -9.92
CA LYS A 43 -9.91 9.16 -8.51
C LYS A 43 -8.61 9.93 -8.26
N SER A 44 -7.58 9.73 -9.09
CA SER A 44 -6.33 10.50 -9.05
C SER A 44 -6.40 11.82 -9.84
N GLY A 45 -7.42 11.98 -10.70
CA GLY A 45 -7.53 13.14 -11.59
C GLY A 45 -6.55 13.10 -12.76
N LEU A 46 -5.88 11.96 -13.00
CA LEU A 46 -4.94 11.79 -14.11
C LEU A 46 -5.68 11.44 -15.40
N PRO A 47 -5.21 11.91 -16.58
CA PRO A 47 -5.81 11.53 -17.86
C PRO A 47 -5.76 10.01 -18.06
N LYS A 48 -6.87 9.41 -18.52
CA LYS A 48 -6.98 7.96 -18.74
C LYS A 48 -5.86 7.44 -19.65
N SER A 49 -5.61 8.11 -20.78
CA SER A 49 -4.50 7.74 -21.69
C SER A 49 -3.14 7.77 -21.00
N SER A 50 -2.91 8.73 -20.11
CA SER A 50 -1.68 8.84 -19.33
C SER A 50 -1.51 7.68 -18.35
N VAL A 51 -2.56 7.32 -17.61
CA VAL A 51 -2.54 6.17 -16.68
C VAL A 51 -2.24 4.87 -17.42
N TYR A 52 -2.90 4.63 -18.56
CA TYR A 52 -2.65 3.42 -19.35
C TYR A 52 -1.23 3.38 -19.93
N ALA A 53 -0.71 4.52 -20.39
CA ALA A 53 0.65 4.59 -20.93
C ALA A 53 1.71 4.39 -19.83
N LYS A 54 1.56 5.08 -18.70
CA LYS A 54 2.51 5.06 -17.58
C LYS A 54 2.52 3.75 -16.80
N LEU A 55 1.39 3.01 -16.78
CA LEU A 55 1.30 1.68 -16.17
C LEU A 55 1.49 0.53 -17.19
N ASN A 56 1.92 0.83 -18.41
CA ASN A 56 2.31 -0.19 -19.38
C ASN A 56 3.82 -0.46 -19.27
N ARG A 57 4.19 -1.70 -19.00
CA ARG A 57 5.60 -2.12 -18.86
C ARG A 57 6.40 -1.97 -20.15
N GLU A 58 5.75 -2.08 -21.31
CA GLU A 58 6.39 -2.03 -22.63
C GLU A 58 6.61 -0.59 -23.14
N LEU A 59 5.91 0.38 -22.58
CA LEU A 59 6.04 1.79 -22.96
C LEU A 59 7.06 2.52 -22.09
N THR A 60 7.68 3.54 -22.66
CA THR A 60 8.71 4.37 -22.00
C THR A 60 8.13 5.55 -21.22
N SER A 61 6.80 5.61 -21.05
CA SER A 61 6.17 6.69 -20.28
C SER A 61 6.49 6.56 -18.79
N GLU A 62 7.07 7.61 -18.23
CA GLU A 62 7.50 7.65 -16.83
C GLU A 62 6.40 8.16 -15.89
N LEU A 63 6.39 7.62 -14.67
CA LEU A 63 5.62 8.15 -13.56
C LEU A 63 6.44 9.26 -12.90
N THR A 64 5.95 10.49 -12.98
CA THR A 64 6.56 11.60 -12.24
C THR A 64 6.23 11.48 -10.75
N PHE A 65 7.00 12.16 -9.92
CA PHE A 65 6.69 12.26 -8.49
C PHE A 65 5.27 12.80 -8.23
N SER A 66 4.82 13.77 -9.03
CA SER A 66 3.45 14.30 -8.92
C SER A 66 2.39 13.26 -9.26
N ASP A 67 2.62 12.39 -10.25
CA ASP A 67 1.71 11.28 -10.56
C ASP A 67 1.64 10.31 -9.38
N LEU A 68 2.78 9.97 -8.79
CA LEU A 68 2.86 9.07 -7.64
C LEU A 68 2.15 9.65 -6.42
N CYS A 69 2.28 10.94 -6.14
CA CYS A 69 1.52 11.61 -5.08
C CYS A 69 0.01 11.55 -5.34
N ALA A 70 -0.44 11.81 -6.58
CA ALA A 70 -1.85 11.75 -6.94
C ALA A 70 -2.42 10.33 -6.82
N ILE A 71 -1.65 9.32 -7.24
CA ILE A 71 -2.00 7.90 -7.13
C ILE A 71 -2.05 7.45 -5.67
N ALA A 72 -1.04 7.78 -4.85
CA ALA A 72 -0.98 7.45 -3.43
C ALA A 72 -2.18 8.04 -2.67
N LYS A 73 -2.48 9.32 -2.93
CA LYS A 73 -3.64 10.01 -2.35
C LYS A 73 -4.95 9.35 -2.77
N ALA A 74 -5.09 8.99 -4.04
CA ALA A 74 -6.30 8.34 -4.55
C ALA A 74 -6.53 6.98 -3.90
N LEU A 75 -5.48 6.17 -3.74
CA LEU A 75 -5.54 4.83 -3.15
C LEU A 75 -5.60 4.84 -1.62
N ASP A 76 -5.45 6.01 -0.99
CA ASP A 76 -5.33 6.15 0.46
C ASP A 76 -4.22 5.25 0.99
N VAL A 77 -3.00 5.40 0.46
CA VAL A 77 -1.79 4.67 0.90
C VAL A 77 -0.62 5.64 1.04
N SER A 78 0.40 5.25 1.82
CA SER A 78 1.64 6.02 1.87
C SER A 78 2.38 5.95 0.54
N LEU A 79 2.98 7.07 0.13
CA LEU A 79 3.83 7.13 -1.07
C LEU A 79 4.97 6.10 -0.99
N LEU A 80 5.54 5.89 0.19
CA LEU A 80 6.62 4.91 0.42
C LEU A 80 6.17 3.48 0.11
N GLN A 81 4.89 3.16 0.32
CA GLN A 81 4.34 1.84 0.02
C GLN A 81 4.14 1.62 -1.48
N LEU A 82 4.20 2.67 -2.31
CA LEU A 82 4.19 2.56 -3.76
C LEU A 82 5.59 2.40 -4.36
N LEU A 83 6.66 2.77 -3.63
CA LEU A 83 8.03 2.65 -4.12
C LEU A 83 8.42 1.18 -4.36
N PRO A 84 9.40 0.93 -5.25
CA PRO A 84 9.91 -0.41 -5.52
C PRO A 84 10.19 -1.20 -4.24
N THR A 85 9.81 -2.48 -4.25
CA THR A 85 9.98 -3.36 -3.09
C THR A 85 11.45 -3.59 -2.77
N THR A 86 11.77 -3.54 -1.49
CA THR A 86 13.04 -4.00 -0.92
C THR A 86 13.26 -5.49 -1.19
N GLU A 87 14.50 -5.97 -1.16
CA GLU A 87 14.80 -7.39 -1.33
C GLU A 87 14.11 -8.23 -0.24
N MET A 88 14.06 -7.70 0.98
CA MET A 88 13.34 -8.31 2.10
C MET A 88 11.84 -8.43 1.82
N GLU A 89 11.19 -7.39 1.29
CA GLU A 89 9.77 -7.44 0.95
C GLU A 89 9.47 -8.43 -0.18
N ARG A 90 10.35 -8.55 -1.17
CA ARG A 90 10.24 -9.54 -2.25
C ARG A 90 10.29 -10.96 -1.68
N LYS A 91 11.20 -11.24 -0.74
CA LYS A 91 11.31 -12.55 -0.07
C LYS A 91 10.12 -12.85 0.84
N ALA A 92 9.53 -11.84 1.47
CA ALA A 92 8.39 -11.98 2.38
C ALA A 92 7.02 -12.10 1.69
N ALA A 93 6.99 -12.35 0.37
CA ALA A 93 5.78 -12.46 -0.47
C ALA A 93 4.88 -11.22 -0.48
N GLY A 94 5.39 -10.05 -0.08
CA GLY A 94 4.69 -8.76 -0.12
C GLY A 94 3.46 -8.69 0.80
N ARG A 95 3.48 -7.80 1.79
CA ARG A 95 2.27 -7.53 2.59
C ARG A 95 1.31 -6.60 1.81
N PRO A 96 -0.02 -6.79 1.93
CA PRO A 96 -1.00 -5.85 1.39
C PRO A 96 -0.71 -4.43 1.88
N VAL A 97 -0.92 -3.45 1.00
CA VAL A 97 -0.75 -2.03 1.32
C VAL A 97 -1.70 -1.68 2.45
N ALA A 98 -1.16 -1.19 3.56
CA ALA A 98 -1.99 -0.67 4.65
C ALA A 98 -2.57 0.68 4.22
N LYS A 99 -3.88 0.87 4.39
CA LYS A 99 -4.51 2.15 4.09
C LYS A 99 -3.92 3.25 4.97
N GLY A 100 -3.58 4.38 4.41
CA GLY A 100 -3.09 5.57 5.11
C GLY A 100 -4.06 6.01 6.20
N SER A 101 -5.36 6.01 5.93
CA SER A 101 -6.38 6.28 6.95
C SER A 101 -6.38 5.25 8.10
N THR A 102 -6.04 3.99 7.84
CA THR A 102 -5.90 2.97 8.89
C THR A 102 -4.62 3.20 9.70
N LEU A 103 -3.49 3.51 9.04
CA LEU A 103 -2.24 3.84 9.74
C LEU A 103 -2.41 5.05 10.64
N LYS A 104 -3.05 6.11 10.16
CA LYS A 104 -3.36 7.29 10.96
C LYS A 104 -4.23 6.95 12.17
N LYS A 105 -5.25 6.11 12.00
CA LYS A 105 -6.08 5.65 13.13
C LYS A 105 -5.25 4.86 14.15
N LEU A 106 -4.28 4.06 13.72
CA LEU A 106 -3.38 3.35 14.63
C LEU A 106 -2.47 4.32 15.37
N ASP A 107 -1.90 5.32 14.69
CA ASP A 107 -1.07 6.36 15.34
C ASP A 107 -1.89 7.16 16.37
N ASP A 108 -3.12 7.52 16.04
CA ASP A 108 -4.06 8.21 16.94
C ASP A 108 -4.46 7.34 18.13
N LEU A 109 -4.38 6.00 18.01
CA LEU A 109 -4.74 5.05 19.08
C LEU A 109 -3.53 4.75 19.97
N LEU A 110 -2.34 4.65 19.37
CA LEU A 110 -1.05 4.43 20.07
C LEU A 110 -0.55 5.68 20.81
N SER A 111 -1.02 6.87 20.43
CA SER A 111 -0.68 8.12 21.12
C SER A 111 -1.52 8.39 22.37
N ARG A 112 -2.50 7.53 22.67
CA ARG A 112 -3.37 7.67 23.86
C ARG A 112 -2.68 7.18 25.15
N PRO A 113 -3.16 7.63 26.32
CA PRO A 113 -2.75 7.06 27.60
C PRO A 113 -2.99 5.55 27.66
N GLU A 114 -2.16 4.85 28.44
CA GLU A 114 -2.20 3.38 28.58
C GLU A 114 -3.58 2.88 29.03
N GLU A 115 -4.24 3.62 29.93
CA GLU A 115 -5.57 3.26 30.44
C GLU A 115 -6.65 3.29 29.34
N GLU A 116 -6.55 4.23 28.40
CA GLU A 116 -7.46 4.31 27.26
C GLU A 116 -7.19 3.19 26.25
N PHE A 117 -5.91 2.85 26.04
CA PHE A 117 -5.53 1.77 25.15
C PHE A 117 -6.00 0.40 25.68
N GLU A 118 -5.84 0.17 26.99
CA GLU A 118 -6.32 -1.04 27.65
C GLU A 118 -7.84 -1.17 27.56
N LEU A 119 -8.58 -0.07 27.72
CA LEU A 119 -10.03 -0.08 27.53
C LEU A 119 -10.42 -0.49 26.10
N VAL A 120 -9.72 0.02 25.07
CA VAL A 120 -9.95 -0.37 23.67
C VAL A 120 -9.68 -1.87 23.47
N TYR A 121 -8.60 -2.40 24.06
CA TYR A 121 -8.28 -3.83 23.98
C TYR A 121 -9.37 -4.70 24.64
N GLN A 122 -9.85 -4.32 25.82
CA GLN A 122 -10.93 -5.02 26.51
C GLN A 122 -12.23 -5.02 25.70
N LEU A 123 -12.57 -3.90 25.04
CA LEU A 123 -13.72 -3.81 24.15
C LEU A 123 -13.59 -4.76 22.94
N ASP A 124 -12.41 -4.83 22.33
CA ASP A 124 -12.15 -5.76 21.23
C ASP A 124 -12.33 -7.23 21.66
N LEU A 125 -11.86 -7.60 22.85
CA LEU A 125 -12.09 -8.95 23.40
C LEU A 125 -13.58 -9.27 23.56
N VAL A 126 -14.38 -8.33 24.05
CA VAL A 126 -15.84 -8.51 24.17
C VAL A 126 -16.49 -8.69 22.80
N ILE A 127 -16.12 -7.87 21.81
CA ILE A 127 -16.66 -7.96 20.45
C ILE A 127 -16.32 -9.32 19.83
N ARG A 128 -15.07 -9.77 19.91
CA ARG A 128 -14.65 -11.07 19.37
C ARG A 128 -15.43 -12.22 20.00
N ASN A 129 -15.60 -12.19 21.33
CA ASN A 129 -16.35 -13.21 22.05
C ASN A 129 -17.84 -13.22 21.67
N TYR A 130 -18.44 -12.04 21.44
CA TYR A 130 -19.82 -11.94 20.96
C TYR A 130 -19.97 -12.52 19.55
N MET A 131 -19.09 -12.13 18.62
CA MET A 131 -19.13 -12.60 17.23
C MET A 131 -18.95 -14.12 17.14
N ALA A 132 -18.04 -14.70 17.94
CA ALA A 132 -17.81 -16.13 17.99
C ALA A 132 -19.02 -16.92 18.54
N ARG A 133 -19.86 -16.31 19.37
CA ARG A 133 -21.09 -16.94 19.88
C ARG A 133 -22.21 -16.93 18.83
N GLN A 134 -22.33 -15.86 18.04
CA GLN A 134 -23.33 -15.77 16.97
C GLN A 134 -23.10 -16.78 15.86
N THR A 135 -21.86 -16.98 15.41
CA THR A 135 -21.54 -18.01 14.40
C THR A 135 -21.84 -19.43 14.87
N ASN A 136 -21.70 -19.74 16.17
CA ASN A 136 -22.08 -21.05 16.72
C ASN A 136 -23.60 -21.21 16.95
N SER A 137 -24.39 -20.15 16.79
CA SER A 137 -25.86 -20.15 16.95
C SER A 137 -26.59 -20.41 15.64
N ASP A 138 -25.97 -20.09 14.50
CA ASP A 138 -26.56 -20.21 13.16
C ASP A 138 -26.33 -21.60 12.52
N ASP A 139 -25.51 -22.46 13.15
CA ASP A 139 -25.19 -23.83 12.70
C ASP A 139 -26.03 -24.93 13.41
N GLY A 140 -27.06 -24.55 14.18
CA GLY A 140 -27.98 -25.47 14.89
C GLY A 140 -29.43 -25.30 14.50
#